data_AF-A0A3D1R928-F1
#
_entry.id   AF-A0A3D1R928-F1
#
_cell.length_a   1.000
_cell.length_b   1.000
_cell.length_c   1.000
_cell.angle_alpha   90.00
_cell.angle_beta   90.00
_cell.angle_gamma   90.00
#
_symmetry.space_group_name_H-M   'P 1'
#
loop_
_entity.id
_entity.type
_entity.pdbx_description
1 polymer ?
#
loop_
_entity_poly.entity_id
_entity_poly.type
_entity_poly.pdbx_seq_one_letter_code
_entity_poly.pdbx_strand_id
1 'polypeptide(L)'
;MRPSLKLALLSACAATAGCASHSAYGLDSDDRLEATFSERASGQGADVAGVKCDALSRKFKASRIEERTEAERLKVLVELFEKSRENTNALDDAAAKNPDLLYGSEGDAVKANLAECRATYADVRSDFDRFIRDLTELPVIQELQGREMVTVPRLDLKLLRSAIATLDPDDKDMLLGKLDMAEKRVGESERIGRGGGRRR
;
A
#
# COMPACT_ATOMS: atom_id res chain seq x y z
N MET A 1 -23.81 -41.95 -59.70
CA MET A 1 -24.22 -43.37 -59.86
C MET A 1 -24.15 -44.06 -58.52
N ARG A 2 -25.25 -44.73 -58.15
CA ARG A 2 -25.58 -45.49 -56.91
C ARG A 2 -24.75 -46.79 -56.78
N PRO A 3 -24.90 -47.68 -55.75
CA PRO A 3 -25.75 -47.69 -54.53
C PRO A 3 -24.97 -47.99 -53.22
N SER A 4 -25.42 -47.64 -52.00
CA SER A 4 -26.41 -48.29 -51.10
C SER A 4 -26.12 -49.76 -50.72
N LEU A 5 -25.84 -50.03 -49.43
CA LEU A 5 -26.58 -51.06 -48.67
C LEU A 5 -26.43 -50.86 -47.15
N LYS A 6 -27.58 -50.98 -46.48
CA LYS A 6 -27.83 -50.85 -45.04
C LYS A 6 -27.60 -52.20 -44.37
N LEU A 7 -27.17 -52.21 -43.11
CA LEU A 7 -27.69 -53.18 -42.15
C LEU A 7 -27.80 -52.56 -40.75
N ALA A 8 -29.02 -52.61 -40.24
CA ALA A 8 -29.39 -52.22 -38.90
C ALA A 8 -29.19 -53.41 -37.95
N LEU A 9 -28.78 -53.14 -36.72
CA LEU A 9 -28.99 -54.03 -35.60
C LEU A 9 -29.39 -53.19 -34.38
N LEU A 10 -30.68 -53.24 -34.09
CA LEU A 10 -31.26 -52.88 -32.80
C LEU A 10 -30.79 -53.91 -31.76
N SER A 11 -30.34 -53.44 -30.60
CA SER A 11 -30.51 -54.19 -29.34
C SER A 11 -30.80 -53.20 -28.22
N ALA A 12 -31.92 -53.45 -27.55
CA ALA A 12 -32.50 -52.64 -26.49
C ALA A 12 -31.95 -53.01 -25.10
N CYS A 13 -32.30 -52.15 -24.13
CA CYS A 13 -32.34 -52.37 -22.68
C CYS A 13 -31.01 -52.54 -21.93
N ALA A 14 -30.62 -51.49 -21.21
CA ALA A 14 -30.81 -51.46 -19.76
C ALA A 14 -30.52 -50.05 -19.22
N ALA A 15 -31.55 -49.40 -18.67
CA ALA A 15 -31.37 -48.28 -17.79
C ALA A 15 -30.69 -48.77 -16.51
N THR A 16 -29.38 -48.59 -16.39
CA THR A 16 -28.72 -48.54 -15.09
C THR A 16 -28.61 -47.08 -14.71
N ALA A 17 -29.62 -46.62 -13.97
CA ALA A 17 -29.46 -45.53 -13.04
C ALA A 17 -28.26 -45.86 -12.14
N GLY A 18 -27.10 -45.31 -12.48
CA GLY A 18 -25.95 -45.27 -11.60
C GLY A 18 -26.34 -44.39 -10.43
N CYS A 19 -26.63 -45.03 -9.31
CA CYS A 19 -27.02 -44.41 -8.05
C CYS A 19 -26.01 -43.33 -7.65
N ALA A 20 -26.38 -42.06 -7.85
CA ALA A 20 -25.97 -41.03 -6.92
C ALA A 20 -26.51 -41.47 -5.55
N SER A 21 -25.64 -41.91 -4.67
CA SER A 21 -25.90 -42.05 -3.25
C SER A 21 -26.14 -40.66 -2.66
N HIS A 22 -27.26 -40.03 -3.02
CA HIS A 22 -27.87 -39.01 -2.18
C HIS A 22 -28.42 -39.76 -0.97
N SER A 23 -27.62 -39.80 0.10
CA SER A 23 -28.08 -40.22 1.41
C SER A 23 -29.25 -39.30 1.82
N ALA A 24 -30.39 -39.92 2.14
CA ALA A 24 -31.55 -39.23 2.72
C ALA A 24 -31.26 -38.61 4.10
N TYR A 25 -30.03 -38.74 4.60
CA TYR A 25 -29.51 -38.27 5.88
C TYR A 25 -28.36 -37.26 5.71
N GLY A 26 -28.36 -36.46 4.64
CA GLY A 26 -27.32 -35.44 4.44
C GLY A 26 -25.93 -36.03 4.14
N LEU A 27 -25.01 -35.15 3.76
CA LEU A 27 -23.60 -35.47 3.47
C LEU A 27 -22.99 -36.31 4.62
N ASP A 28 -22.22 -37.35 4.26
CA ASP A 28 -21.47 -38.16 5.22
C ASP A 28 -20.51 -37.24 6.00
N SER A 29 -20.14 -37.59 7.23
CA SER A 29 -19.42 -36.66 8.13
C SER A 29 -18.11 -36.17 7.52
N ASP A 30 -17.44 -37.03 6.75
CA ASP A 30 -16.21 -36.71 6.04
C ASP A 30 -16.47 -35.79 4.84
N ASP A 31 -17.55 -36.00 4.08
CA ASP A 31 -17.93 -35.11 2.97
C ASP A 31 -18.39 -33.73 3.48
N ARG A 32 -18.99 -33.65 4.68
CA ARG A 32 -19.29 -32.37 5.34
C ARG A 32 -18.01 -31.66 5.77
N LEU A 33 -17.04 -32.39 6.32
CA LEU A 33 -15.75 -31.85 6.70
C LEU A 33 -15.01 -31.31 5.47
N GLU A 34 -14.91 -32.09 4.39
CA GLU A 34 -14.28 -31.68 3.14
C GLU A 34 -14.99 -30.49 2.48
N ALA A 35 -16.33 -30.46 2.46
CA ALA A 35 -17.09 -29.31 1.97
C ALA A 35 -16.82 -28.05 2.82
N THR A 36 -16.77 -28.18 4.15
CA THR A 36 -16.45 -27.05 5.04
C THR A 36 -14.99 -26.59 4.91
N PHE A 37 -14.05 -27.49 4.65
CA PHE A 37 -12.64 -27.15 4.41
C PHE A 37 -12.46 -26.45 3.06
N SER A 38 -13.15 -26.93 2.00
CA SER A 38 -13.01 -26.38 0.66
C SER A 38 -13.68 -24.99 0.49
N GLU A 39 -14.79 -24.73 1.17
CA GLU A 39 -15.41 -23.38 1.20
C GLU A 39 -14.56 -22.38 2.02
N ARG A 40 -13.98 -22.80 3.15
CA ARG A 40 -13.09 -21.95 3.97
C ARG A 40 -11.78 -21.61 3.25
N ALA A 41 -11.17 -22.60 2.61
CA ALA A 41 -9.89 -22.44 1.93
C ALA A 41 -9.98 -21.50 0.72
N SER A 42 -11.10 -21.53 -0.03
CA SER A 42 -11.24 -20.72 -1.26
C SER A 42 -11.55 -19.23 -0.99
N GLY A 43 -12.18 -18.89 0.13
CA GLY A 43 -12.46 -17.50 0.52
C GLY A 43 -11.32 -16.82 1.29
N GLN A 44 -10.62 -17.55 2.16
CA GLN A 44 -9.68 -16.95 3.12
C GLN A 44 -8.26 -16.74 2.58
N GLY A 45 -7.80 -17.61 1.67
CA GLY A 45 -6.47 -17.47 1.03
C GLY A 45 -6.42 -16.42 -0.08
N ALA A 46 -7.57 -16.13 -0.72
CA ALA A 46 -7.66 -15.18 -1.83
C ALA A 46 -7.36 -13.73 -1.39
N ASP A 47 -7.77 -13.34 -0.18
CA ASP A 47 -7.53 -12.01 0.39
C ASP A 47 -6.04 -11.73 0.65
N VAL A 48 -5.27 -12.77 0.99
CA VAL A 48 -3.83 -12.68 1.29
C VAL A 48 -2.97 -12.83 0.04
N ALA A 49 -3.38 -13.69 -0.90
CA ALA A 49 -2.60 -13.98 -2.12
C ALA A 49 -2.47 -12.77 -3.07
N GLY A 50 -3.41 -11.82 -3.01
CA GLY A 50 -3.41 -10.63 -3.85
C GLY A 50 -2.46 -9.51 -3.39
N VAL A 51 -2.11 -9.46 -2.10
CA VAL A 51 -1.33 -8.34 -1.53
C VAL A 51 0.15 -8.70 -1.50
N LYS A 52 0.92 -8.21 -2.48
CA LYS A 52 2.38 -8.40 -2.56
C LYS A 52 3.13 -7.10 -2.33
N CYS A 53 4.06 -7.07 -1.38
CA CYS A 53 4.87 -5.87 -1.09
C CYS A 53 6.17 -5.77 -1.89
N ASP A 54 6.53 -6.85 -2.56
CA ASP A 54 7.67 -6.97 -3.48
C ASP A 54 7.74 -5.79 -4.49
N ALA A 55 6.59 -5.43 -5.07
CA ALA A 55 6.50 -4.29 -5.99
C ALA A 55 6.72 -2.94 -5.30
N LEU A 56 6.27 -2.78 -4.05
CA LEU A 56 6.51 -1.57 -3.25
C LEU A 56 7.97 -1.47 -2.84
N SER A 57 8.60 -2.58 -2.44
CA SER A 57 10.03 -2.64 -2.13
C SER A 57 10.90 -2.21 -3.31
N ARG A 58 10.58 -2.70 -4.52
CA ARG A 58 11.26 -2.27 -5.76
C ARG A 58 11.06 -0.79 -6.05
N LYS A 59 9.83 -0.27 -5.92
CA LYS A 59 9.55 1.16 -6.12
C LYS A 59 10.29 2.03 -5.12
N PHE A 60 10.34 1.63 -3.85
CA PHE A 60 11.06 2.35 -2.81
C PHE A 60 12.58 2.38 -3.07
N LYS A 61 13.16 1.25 -3.48
CA LYS A 61 14.59 1.21 -3.87
C LYS A 61 14.87 2.12 -5.07
N ALA A 62 13.99 2.11 -6.08
CA ALA A 62 14.12 2.98 -7.25
C ALA A 62 14.00 4.46 -6.89
N SER A 63 13.07 4.83 -6.01
CA SER A 63 12.88 6.24 -5.60
C SER A 63 14.06 6.83 -4.84
N ARG A 64 14.96 6.00 -4.30
CA ARG A 64 16.20 6.46 -3.64
C ARG A 64 17.33 6.78 -4.61
N ILE A 65 17.28 6.23 -5.82
CA ILE A 65 18.35 6.35 -6.83
C ILE A 65 18.02 7.45 -7.84
N GLU A 66 16.74 7.69 -8.09
CA GLU A 66 16.28 8.67 -9.06
C GLU A 66 16.48 10.11 -8.55
N GLU A 67 17.14 10.94 -9.36
CA GLU A 67 17.26 12.38 -9.07
C GLU A 67 15.91 13.06 -9.28
N ARG A 68 15.19 13.27 -8.18
CA ARG A 68 13.91 13.98 -8.14
C ARG A 68 14.05 15.27 -7.35
N THR A 69 13.22 16.25 -7.65
CA THR A 69 13.12 17.44 -6.79
C THR A 69 12.61 17.03 -5.40
N GLU A 70 12.92 17.83 -4.37
CA GLU A 70 12.51 17.52 -2.99
C GLU A 70 10.99 17.37 -2.86
N ALA A 71 10.23 18.20 -3.60
CA ALA A 71 8.77 18.14 -3.62
C ALA A 71 8.23 16.86 -4.26
N GLU A 72 8.85 16.38 -5.34
CA GLU A 72 8.48 15.12 -5.96
C GLU A 72 8.87 13.93 -5.10
N ARG A 73 10.06 13.96 -4.50
CA ARG A 73 10.51 12.92 -3.57
C ARG A 73 9.56 12.81 -2.37
N LEU A 74 9.12 13.94 -1.81
CA LEU A 74 8.15 13.96 -0.71
C LEU A 74 6.82 13.29 -1.10
N LYS A 75 6.28 13.63 -2.28
CA LYS A 75 5.02 13.04 -2.78
C LYS A 75 5.14 11.53 -2.96
N VAL A 76 6.25 11.05 -3.52
CA VAL A 76 6.49 9.61 -3.70
C VAL A 76 6.58 8.90 -2.35
N LEU A 77 7.29 9.47 -1.37
CA LEU A 77 7.39 8.89 -0.04
C LEU A 77 6.04 8.84 0.67
N VAL A 78 5.19 9.87 0.54
CA VAL A 78 3.81 9.86 1.05
C VAL A 78 3.01 8.71 0.42
N GLU A 79 3.02 8.59 -0.91
CA GLU A 79 2.28 7.52 -1.61
C GLU A 79 2.78 6.12 -1.22
N LEU A 80 4.10 5.94 -1.14
CA LEU A 80 4.70 4.66 -0.73
C LEU A 80 4.37 4.33 0.73
N PHE A 81 4.37 5.32 1.62
CA PHE A 81 4.04 5.14 3.03
C PHE A 81 2.59 4.71 3.20
N GLU A 82 1.64 5.38 2.54
CA GLU A 82 0.22 5.03 2.60
C GLU A 82 -0.02 3.62 2.07
N LYS A 83 0.50 3.29 0.88
CA LYS A 83 0.33 1.96 0.28
C LYS A 83 0.98 0.85 1.08
N SER A 84 2.17 1.09 1.63
CA SER A 84 2.85 0.08 2.47
C SER A 84 2.14 -0.13 3.80
N ARG A 85 1.59 0.94 4.40
CA ARG A 85 0.72 0.85 5.59
C ARG A 85 -0.55 0.05 5.29
N GLU A 86 -1.25 0.39 4.22
CA GLU A 86 -2.49 -0.29 3.81
C GLU A 86 -2.26 -1.79 3.56
N ASN A 87 -1.21 -2.14 2.78
CA ASN A 87 -0.89 -3.54 2.51
C ASN A 87 -0.51 -4.31 3.77
N THR A 88 0.26 -3.69 4.67
CA THR A 88 0.68 -4.33 5.92
C THR A 88 -0.52 -4.56 6.84
N ASN A 89 -1.38 -3.56 7.01
CA ASN A 89 -2.61 -3.68 7.81
C ASN A 89 -3.57 -4.73 7.23
N ALA A 90 -3.77 -4.75 5.90
CA ALA A 90 -4.63 -5.73 5.25
C ALA A 90 -4.14 -7.16 5.46
N LEU A 91 -2.83 -7.39 5.36
CA LEU A 91 -2.23 -8.71 5.60
C LEU A 91 -2.28 -9.10 7.08
N ASP A 92 -2.01 -8.17 7.98
CA ASP A 92 -2.08 -8.41 9.43
C ASP A 92 -3.52 -8.75 9.86
N ASP A 93 -4.51 -8.01 9.35
CA ASP A 93 -5.93 -8.28 9.60
C ASP A 93 -6.37 -9.62 9.04
N ALA A 94 -5.90 -9.98 7.84
CA ALA A 94 -6.22 -11.26 7.22
C ALA A 94 -5.60 -12.44 7.98
N ALA A 95 -4.35 -12.29 8.43
CA ALA A 95 -3.66 -13.28 9.25
C ALA A 95 -4.30 -13.44 10.65
N ALA A 96 -4.76 -12.34 11.24
CA ALA A 96 -5.46 -12.36 12.53
C ALA A 96 -6.83 -13.04 12.44
N LYS A 97 -7.57 -12.82 11.35
CA LYS A 97 -8.87 -13.47 11.11
C LYS A 97 -8.74 -14.95 10.77
N ASN A 98 -7.64 -15.35 10.14
CA ASN A 98 -7.44 -16.70 9.62
C ASN A 98 -6.04 -17.23 10.00
N PRO A 99 -5.83 -17.63 11.27
CA PRO A 99 -4.52 -18.10 11.73
C PRO A 99 -4.05 -19.37 10.99
N ASP A 100 -4.98 -20.18 10.48
CA ASP A 100 -4.69 -21.40 9.72
C ASP A 100 -3.89 -21.11 8.44
N LEU A 101 -4.00 -19.91 7.86
CA LEU A 101 -3.18 -19.48 6.72
C LEU A 101 -1.68 -19.54 7.01
N LEU A 102 -1.29 -19.37 8.27
CA LEU A 102 0.12 -19.42 8.68
C LEU A 102 0.63 -20.84 8.91
N TYR A 103 -0.24 -21.84 8.98
CA TYR A 103 0.11 -23.22 9.29
C TYR A 103 -0.26 -24.23 8.20
N GLY A 104 -0.92 -23.78 7.13
CA GLY A 104 -1.19 -24.57 5.93
C GLY A 104 0.04 -24.79 5.04
N SER A 105 -0.16 -25.50 3.93
CA SER A 105 0.89 -25.81 2.95
C SER A 105 1.58 -24.58 2.35
N GLU A 106 0.88 -23.44 2.27
CA GLU A 106 1.42 -22.17 1.79
C GLU A 106 1.85 -21.23 2.93
N GLY A 107 1.81 -21.68 4.19
CA GLY A 107 2.01 -20.83 5.36
C GLY A 107 3.38 -20.17 5.42
N ASP A 108 4.42 -20.83 4.94
CA ASP A 108 5.77 -20.25 4.86
C ASP A 108 5.86 -19.10 3.84
N ALA A 109 5.16 -19.22 2.71
CA ALA A 109 5.08 -18.15 1.71
C ALA A 109 4.29 -16.94 2.26
N VAL A 110 3.19 -17.19 2.98
CA VAL A 110 2.41 -16.14 3.64
C VAL A 110 3.23 -15.42 4.71
N LYS A 111 3.94 -16.16 5.57
CA LYS A 111 4.83 -15.58 6.59
C LYS A 111 5.96 -14.75 5.96
N ALA A 112 6.56 -15.24 4.87
CA ALA A 112 7.60 -14.52 4.16
C ALA A 112 7.08 -13.19 3.59
N ASN A 113 5.91 -13.20 2.94
CA ASN A 113 5.28 -11.99 2.41
C ASN A 113 4.91 -10.99 3.53
N LEU A 114 4.36 -11.47 4.66
CA LEU A 114 4.11 -10.65 5.85
C LEU A 114 5.39 -9.98 6.37
N ALA A 115 6.46 -10.75 6.51
CA ALA A 115 7.75 -10.24 6.97
C ALA A 115 8.30 -9.18 6.01
N GLU A 116 8.21 -9.42 4.70
CA GLU A 116 8.65 -8.48 3.67
C GLU A 116 7.83 -7.18 3.69
N CYS A 117 6.51 -7.27 3.81
CA CYS A 117 5.62 -6.12 3.90
C CYS A 117 5.95 -5.25 5.12
N ARG A 118 6.07 -5.87 6.29
CA ARG A 118 6.43 -5.18 7.54
C ARG A 118 7.82 -4.53 7.45
N ALA A 119 8.80 -5.23 6.88
CA ALA A 119 10.14 -4.68 6.66
C ALA A 119 10.12 -3.48 5.71
N THR A 120 9.42 -3.61 4.58
CA THR A 120 9.28 -2.52 3.60
C THR A 120 8.57 -1.31 4.21
N TYR A 121 7.50 -1.52 4.98
CA TYR A 121 6.81 -0.44 5.69
C TYR A 121 7.73 0.26 6.69
N ALA A 122 8.50 -0.49 7.49
CA ALA A 122 9.45 0.07 8.43
C ALA A 122 10.54 0.90 7.75
N ASP A 123 11.10 0.40 6.65
CA ASP A 123 12.10 1.10 5.85
C ASP A 123 11.55 2.41 5.25
N VAL A 124 10.36 2.36 4.65
CA VAL A 124 9.69 3.53 4.07
C VAL A 124 9.35 4.55 5.16
N ARG A 125 8.82 4.12 6.30
CA ARG A 125 8.52 5.00 7.45
C ARG A 125 9.78 5.69 7.96
N SER A 126 10.88 4.96 8.07
CA SER A 126 12.17 5.48 8.54
C SER A 126 12.76 6.53 7.58
N ASP A 127 12.80 6.25 6.27
CA ASP A 127 13.30 7.22 5.28
C ASP A 127 12.37 8.43 5.18
N PHE A 128 11.06 8.23 5.28
CA PHE A 128 10.08 9.31 5.25
C PHE A 128 10.20 10.23 6.47
N ASP A 129 10.33 9.68 7.69
CA ASP A 129 10.57 10.45 8.91
C ASP A 129 11.87 11.23 8.84
N ARG A 130 12.97 10.58 8.44
CA ARG A 130 14.26 11.26 8.24
C ARG A 130 14.12 12.42 7.24
N PHE A 131 13.47 12.20 6.12
CA PHE A 131 13.31 13.23 5.09
C PHE A 131 12.45 14.40 5.57
N ILE A 132 11.37 14.15 6.32
CA ILE A 132 10.59 15.21 6.96
C ILE A 132 11.46 16.01 7.94
N ARG A 133 12.25 15.34 8.78
CA ARG A 133 13.14 16.00 9.76
C ARG A 133 14.15 16.90 9.05
N ASP A 134 14.81 16.40 8.01
CA ASP A 134 15.77 17.16 7.19
C ASP A 134 15.12 18.41 6.55
N LEU A 135 13.87 18.30 6.08
CA LEU A 135 13.12 19.44 5.53
C LEU A 135 12.70 20.45 6.60
N THR A 136 12.33 19.98 7.79
CA THR A 136 11.89 20.85 8.90
C THR A 136 13.04 21.53 9.65
N GLU A 137 14.28 21.04 9.51
CA GLU A 137 15.47 21.67 10.09
C GLU A 137 15.83 22.97 9.34
N LEU A 138 15.73 22.94 8.01
CA LEU A 138 15.94 24.09 7.13
C LEU A 138 14.72 24.30 6.21
N PRO A 139 13.57 24.77 6.75
CA PRO A 139 12.34 24.91 6.00
C PRO A 139 12.33 26.14 5.08
N VAL A 140 13.28 27.05 5.26
CA VAL A 140 13.35 28.35 4.58
C VAL A 140 14.77 28.57 4.09
N ILE A 141 14.89 29.09 2.86
CA ILE A 141 16.15 29.43 2.21
C ILE A 141 16.13 30.90 1.78
N GLN A 142 17.31 31.45 1.51
CA GLN A 142 17.42 32.77 0.91
C GLN A 142 17.70 32.61 -0.58
N GLU A 143 16.84 33.17 -1.42
CA GLU A 143 17.00 33.17 -2.86
C GLU A 143 17.19 34.59 -3.39
N LEU A 144 18.04 34.75 -4.40
CA LEU A 144 18.15 36.00 -5.13
C LEU A 144 16.97 36.16 -6.08
N GLN A 145 16.07 37.08 -5.76
CA GLN A 145 15.01 37.50 -6.68
C GLN A 145 15.37 38.88 -7.24
N GLY A 146 15.90 38.89 -8.47
CA GLY A 146 16.41 40.09 -9.11
C GLY A 146 17.74 40.56 -8.51
N ARG A 147 17.72 41.64 -7.73
CA ARG A 147 18.91 42.20 -7.05
C ARG A 147 18.84 42.11 -5.52
N GLU A 148 17.77 41.54 -4.98
CA GLU A 148 17.55 41.44 -3.54
C GLU A 148 17.51 39.98 -3.10
N MET A 149 18.00 39.72 -1.88
CA MET A 149 17.88 38.42 -1.22
C MET A 149 16.52 38.34 -0.55
N VAL A 150 15.67 37.43 -1.01
CA VAL A 150 14.33 37.21 -0.47
C VAL A 150 14.31 35.88 0.27
N THR A 151 13.69 35.89 1.44
CA THR A 151 13.50 34.68 2.25
C THR A 151 12.29 33.93 1.71
N VAL A 152 12.52 32.75 1.14
CA VAL A 152 11.48 31.92 0.51
C VAL A 152 11.45 30.52 1.13
N PRO A 153 10.29 29.85 1.15
CA PRO A 153 10.22 28.49 1.66
C PRO A 153 11.00 27.54 0.74
N ARG A 154 11.76 26.61 1.32
CA ARG A 154 12.51 25.58 0.57
C ARG A 154 11.57 24.67 -0.23
N LEU A 155 10.42 24.39 0.37
CA LEU A 155 9.35 23.55 -0.17
C LEU A 155 8.01 24.11 0.32
N ASP A 156 6.92 23.84 -0.40
CA ASP A 156 5.59 24.25 0.01
C ASP A 156 5.26 23.75 1.43
N LEU A 157 5.19 24.70 2.37
CA LEU A 157 4.99 24.42 3.79
C LEU A 157 3.65 23.71 4.06
N LYS A 158 2.65 23.88 3.17
CA LYS A 158 1.38 23.14 3.25
C LYS A 158 1.56 21.66 2.91
N LEU A 159 2.36 21.36 1.89
CA LEU A 159 2.71 19.98 1.53
C LEU A 159 3.50 19.30 2.66
N LEU A 160 4.45 20.02 3.27
CA LEU A 160 5.20 19.50 4.40
C LEU A 160 4.31 19.28 5.64
N ARG A 161 3.34 20.18 5.88
CA ARG A 161 2.34 20.04 6.94
C ARG A 161 1.46 18.80 6.73
N SER A 162 0.98 18.55 5.50
CA SER A 162 0.19 17.35 5.22
C SER A 162 1.03 16.09 5.36
N ALA A 163 2.29 16.10 4.91
CA ALA A 163 3.21 14.98 5.04
C ALA A 163 3.47 14.61 6.52
N ILE A 164 3.70 15.60 7.39
CA ILE A 164 3.83 15.40 8.84
C ILE A 164 2.55 14.79 9.42
N ALA A 165 1.37 15.27 9.00
CA ALA A 165 0.10 14.73 9.46
C ALA A 165 -0.13 13.28 9.01
N THR A 166 0.32 12.91 7.80
CA THR A 166 0.23 11.54 7.29
C THR A 166 1.18 10.59 8.02
N LEU A 167 2.43 11.01 8.27
CA LEU A 167 3.41 10.19 9.00
C LEU A 167 3.01 9.97 10.46
N ASP A 168 2.45 11.01 11.09
CA ASP A 168 2.08 11.07 12.50
C ASP A 168 3.24 10.67 13.44
N PRO A 169 4.34 11.43 13.45
CA PRO A 169 5.47 11.17 14.35
C PRO A 169 5.14 11.58 15.79
N ASP A 170 5.82 10.99 16.77
CA ASP A 170 5.58 11.25 18.20
C ASP A 170 5.78 12.72 18.58
N ASP A 171 6.67 13.42 17.88
CA ASP A 171 7.01 14.83 18.06
C ASP A 171 6.33 15.76 17.03
N LYS A 172 5.20 15.32 16.47
CA LYS A 172 4.40 16.06 15.47
C LYS A 172 4.15 17.52 15.82
N ASP A 173 3.71 17.81 17.05
CA ASP A 173 3.40 19.18 17.47
C ASP A 173 4.65 20.08 17.45
N MET A 174 5.82 19.52 17.78
CA MET A 174 7.09 20.24 17.69
C MET A 174 7.44 20.54 16.23
N LEU A 175 7.28 19.57 15.32
CA LEU A 175 7.56 19.77 13.89
C LEU A 175 6.62 20.80 13.27
N LEU A 176 5.33 20.75 13.61
CA LEU A 176 4.33 21.73 13.18
C LEU A 176 4.66 23.13 13.72
N GLY A 177 5.09 23.25 14.98
CA GLY A 177 5.53 24.52 15.55
C GLY A 177 6.74 25.12 14.82
N LYS A 178 7.68 24.31 14.34
CA LYS A 178 8.80 24.79 13.49
C LYS A 178 8.29 25.34 12.16
N LEU A 179 7.29 24.70 11.54
CA LEU A 179 6.67 25.19 10.31
C LEU A 179 5.91 26.49 10.53
N ASP A 180 5.16 26.63 11.63
CA ASP A 180 4.46 27.88 11.95
C ASP A 180 5.46 29.05 12.12
N MET A 181 6.63 28.79 12.70
CA MET A 181 7.70 29.79 12.81
C MET A 181 8.33 30.10 11.44
N ALA A 182 8.47 29.11 10.57
CA ALA A 182 8.95 29.30 9.20
C ALA A 182 7.97 30.16 8.37
N GLU A 183 6.68 29.86 8.44
CA GLU A 183 5.61 30.62 7.77
C GLU A 183 5.62 32.09 8.18
N LYS A 184 5.80 32.37 9.48
CA LYS A 184 5.93 33.75 10.00
C LYS A 184 7.14 34.48 9.40
N ARG A 185 8.31 33.83 9.34
CA ARG A 185 9.54 34.43 8.77
C ARG A 185 9.40 34.77 7.30
N VAL A 186 8.79 33.88 6.51
CA VAL A 186 8.48 34.14 5.10
C VAL A 186 7.50 35.31 4.97
N GLY A 187 6.43 35.32 5.77
CA GLY A 187 5.45 36.41 5.75
C GLY A 187 6.00 37.78 6.19
N GLU A 188 6.97 37.83 7.10
CA GLU A 188 7.66 39.07 7.49
C GLU A 188 8.54 39.61 6.35
N SER A 189 9.28 38.74 5.67
CA SER A 189 10.12 39.11 4.52
C SER A 189 9.28 39.71 3.38
N GLU A 190 8.13 39.12 3.07
CA GLU A 190 7.21 39.66 2.04
C GLU A 190 6.64 41.04 2.41
N ARG A 191 6.34 41.27 3.70
CA ARG A 191 5.85 42.57 4.19
C ARG A 191 6.91 43.66 4.08
N ILE A 192 8.17 43.33 4.40
CA ILE A 192 9.30 44.27 4.32
C ILE A 192 9.59 44.63 2.85
N GLY A 193 9.61 43.65 1.94
CA GLY A 193 9.85 43.87 0.50
C GLY A 193 8.77 44.70 -0.19
N ARG A 194 7.49 44.58 0.22
CA ARG A 194 6.39 45.41 -0.31
C ARG A 194 6.27 46.79 0.34
N GLY A 195 6.85 47.00 1.53
CA GLY A 195 6.75 48.24 2.31
C GLY A 195 7.78 49.32 1.96
N GLY A 196 8.82 49.00 1.18
CA GLY A 196 9.93 49.90 0.86
C GLY A 196 9.61 51.05 -0.12
N GLY A 197 8.42 51.06 -0.73
CA GLY A 197 7.99 52.06 -1.71
C GLY A 197 7.48 53.38 -1.14
N ARG A 198 8.05 53.90 -0.03
CA ARG A 198 7.70 55.25 0.45
C ARG A 198 8.78 55.86 1.34
N ARG A 199 9.72 56.59 0.75
CA ARG A 199 10.12 57.95 1.17
C ARG A 199 11.09 58.57 0.16
N ARG A 200 10.80 59.83 -0.13
CA ARG A 200 11.59 60.79 -0.90
C ARG A 200 12.96 61.03 -0.28
#